data_AF-A0A2J9DWA6-F1
#
_entry.id   AF-A0A2J9DWA6-F1
#
_cell.length_a   1.000
_cell.length_b   1.000
_cell.length_c   1.000
_cell.angle_alpha   90.00
_cell.angle_beta   90.00
_cell.angle_gamma   90.00
#
_symmetry.space_group_name_H-M   'P 1'
#
loop_
_entity.id
_entity.type
_entity.pdbx_description
1 polymer ?
#
loop_
_entity_poly.entity_id
_entity_poly.type
_entity_poly.pdbx_seq_one_letter_code
_entity_poly.pdbx_strand_id
1 'polypeptide(L)'
;MKKLALIAALSTVSTSLFAANIFDHRGIQKGAISESCYHNPCSIVRVMDFKLLEKTPRHHMLKLKVVGGQRSWNSKKIVWNHHFHNLYITCSLQSPTVQTGDQVTVLPINQGMALPGVLYAEGVLYAQACHNFDGDATDLAKKYGYNVSEW
;
A
#
# COMPACT_ATOMS: atom_id res chain seq x y z
N MET A 1 -48.37 -44.80 25.49
CA MET A 1 -47.95 -43.41 25.78
C MET A 1 -46.77 -43.07 24.89
N LYS A 2 -46.98 -42.32 23.79
CA LYS A 2 -45.92 -41.93 22.83
C LYS A 2 -45.33 -40.58 23.25
N LYS A 3 -44.04 -40.52 23.56
CA LYS A 3 -43.30 -39.28 23.79
C LYS A 3 -42.84 -38.73 22.43
N LEU A 4 -43.36 -37.58 22.02
CA LEU A 4 -42.84 -36.79 20.90
C LEU A 4 -41.55 -36.10 21.37
N ALA A 5 -40.43 -36.37 20.70
CA ALA A 5 -39.21 -35.60 20.85
C ALA A 5 -39.20 -34.48 19.79
N LEU A 6 -39.29 -33.23 20.24
CA LEU A 6 -39.11 -32.05 19.40
C LEU A 6 -37.60 -31.78 19.28
N ILE A 7 -37.04 -31.98 18.09
CA ILE A 7 -35.66 -31.60 17.79
C ILE A 7 -35.69 -30.16 17.27
N ALA A 8 -35.25 -29.22 18.10
CA ALA A 8 -35.04 -27.83 17.68
C ALA A 8 -33.72 -27.75 16.89
N ALA A 9 -33.83 -27.56 15.58
CA ALA A 9 -32.68 -27.27 14.73
C ALA A 9 -32.23 -25.83 14.96
N LEU A 10 -31.12 -25.64 15.70
CA LEU A 10 -30.42 -24.36 15.76
C LEU A 10 -29.75 -24.11 14.40
N SER A 11 -30.40 -23.32 13.56
CA SER A 11 -29.77 -22.73 12.37
C SER A 11 -28.70 -21.74 12.82
N THR A 12 -27.44 -22.16 12.80
CA THR A 12 -26.29 -21.26 12.94
C THR A 12 -26.28 -20.31 11.75
N VAL A 13 -26.76 -19.08 11.96
CA VAL A 13 -26.58 -17.99 11.00
C VAL A 13 -25.09 -17.71 10.96
N SER A 14 -24.40 -18.23 9.94
CA SER A 14 -23.03 -17.85 9.64
C SER A 14 -23.02 -16.37 9.29
N THR A 15 -22.74 -15.53 10.28
CA THR A 15 -22.44 -14.12 10.06
C THR A 15 -21.11 -14.07 9.31
N SER A 16 -21.18 -14.07 7.98
CA SER A 16 -20.08 -13.61 7.14
C SER A 16 -19.82 -12.15 7.51
N LEU A 17 -18.92 -11.94 8.47
CA LEU A 17 -18.31 -10.66 8.76
C LEU A 17 -17.78 -10.16 7.42
N PHE A 18 -18.43 -9.15 6.84
CA PHE A 18 -17.88 -8.41 5.74
C PHE A 18 -16.57 -7.81 6.25
N ALA A 19 -15.45 -8.45 5.92
CA ALA A 19 -14.13 -7.91 6.22
C ALA A 19 -14.11 -6.51 5.62
N ALA A 20 -13.93 -5.48 6.46
CA ALA A 20 -13.76 -4.13 5.98
C ALA A 20 -12.64 -4.13 4.94
N ASN A 21 -12.81 -3.41 3.82
CA ASN A 21 -11.73 -3.28 2.84
C ASN A 21 -10.59 -2.51 3.52
N ILE A 22 -9.56 -3.23 3.96
CA ILE A 22 -8.41 -2.66 4.66
C ILE A 22 -7.60 -1.79 3.70
N PHE A 23 -7.63 -2.10 2.39
CA PHE A 23 -6.90 -1.36 1.37
C PHE A 23 -7.79 -0.35 0.64
N ASP A 24 -7.30 0.90 0.57
CA ASP A 24 -7.90 2.03 -0.12
C ASP A 24 -6.92 2.60 -1.14
N HIS A 25 -7.24 2.43 -2.43
CA HIS A 25 -6.34 2.81 -3.53
C HIS A 25 -6.57 4.21 -4.08
N ARG A 26 -7.45 5.02 -3.46
CA ARG A 26 -7.81 6.34 -3.99
C ARG A 26 -6.64 7.34 -3.95
N GLY A 27 -5.63 7.11 -3.10
CA GLY A 27 -4.49 8.01 -2.97
C GLY A 27 -3.57 8.04 -4.19
N ILE A 28 -3.55 6.96 -4.99
CA ILE A 28 -2.70 6.84 -6.18
C ILE A 28 -3.58 6.37 -7.34
N GLN A 29 -4.06 7.34 -8.12
CA GLN A 29 -4.80 7.12 -9.37
C GLN A 29 -4.08 7.84 -10.51
N LYS A 30 -4.51 7.64 -11.76
CA LYS A 30 -3.94 8.36 -12.91
C LYS A 30 -3.95 9.87 -12.65
N GLY A 31 -2.79 10.50 -12.81
CA GLY A 31 -2.57 11.92 -12.56
C GLY A 31 -2.10 12.26 -11.14
N ALA A 32 -2.20 11.33 -10.19
CA ALA A 32 -1.71 11.52 -8.82
C ALA A 32 -0.19 11.73 -8.81
N ILE A 33 0.27 12.53 -7.85
CA ILE A 33 1.68 12.81 -7.59
C ILE A 33 1.98 12.35 -6.17
N SER A 34 3.00 11.50 -6.05
CA SER A 34 3.60 11.11 -4.78
C SER A 34 4.93 11.84 -4.66
N GLU A 35 5.17 12.51 -3.53
CA GLU A 35 6.42 13.21 -3.25
C GLU A 35 6.97 12.75 -1.91
N SER A 36 8.28 12.48 -1.90
CA SER A 36 9.04 12.06 -0.74
C SER A 36 10.29 12.93 -0.62
N CYS A 37 10.39 13.67 0.49
CA CYS A 37 11.42 14.69 0.72
C CYS A 37 12.42 14.31 1.83
N TYR A 38 12.67 13.02 2.05
CA TYR A 38 13.64 12.54 3.06
C TYR A 38 15.03 13.16 2.88
N HIS A 39 15.48 13.31 1.63
CA HIS A 39 16.69 14.04 1.26
C HIS A 39 16.42 15.04 0.14
N ASN A 40 17.37 15.97 -0.04
CA ASN A 40 17.40 16.88 -1.19
C ASN A 40 18.20 16.25 -2.34
N PRO A 41 17.67 16.16 -3.56
CA PRO A 41 16.33 16.59 -3.97
C PRO A 41 15.23 15.60 -3.53
N CYS A 42 14.02 16.13 -3.32
CA CYS A 42 12.84 15.30 -3.11
C CYS A 42 12.64 14.38 -4.32
N SER A 43 12.31 13.12 -4.05
CA SER A 43 11.89 12.16 -5.06
C SER A 43 10.40 12.32 -5.33
N ILE A 44 10.03 12.44 -6.60
CA ILE A 44 8.66 12.64 -7.03
C ILE A 44 8.29 11.56 -8.04
N VAL A 45 7.08 11.05 -7.95
CA VAL A 45 6.49 10.12 -8.91
C VAL A 45 5.15 10.67 -9.38
N ARG A 46 4.92 10.69 -10.69
CA ARG A 46 3.60 10.93 -11.27
C ARG A 46 3.05 9.64 -11.86
N VAL A 47 1.81 9.31 -11.50
CA VAL A 47 1.08 8.16 -12.00
C VAL A 47 0.50 8.49 -13.37
N MET A 48 0.92 7.73 -14.37
CA MET A 48 0.46 7.86 -15.76
C MET A 48 -0.65 6.87 -16.09
N ASP A 49 -0.64 5.72 -15.43
CA ASP A 49 -1.69 4.70 -15.51
C ASP A 49 -1.77 3.90 -14.20
N PHE A 50 -2.96 3.42 -13.86
CA PHE A 50 -3.25 2.62 -12.67
C PHE A 50 -4.08 1.40 -13.06
N LYS A 51 -3.69 0.22 -12.58
CA LYS A 51 -4.46 -1.02 -12.73
C LYS A 51 -4.45 -1.82 -11.43
N LEU A 52 -5.63 -2.25 -10.99
CA LEU A 52 -5.77 -3.29 -9.98
C LEU A 52 -5.72 -4.65 -10.70
N LEU A 53 -4.63 -5.39 -10.51
CA LEU A 53 -4.40 -6.68 -11.16
C LEU A 53 -5.05 -7.83 -10.40
N GLU A 54 -4.97 -7.79 -9.07
CA GLU A 54 -5.51 -8.83 -8.19
C GLU A 54 -6.18 -8.20 -6.97
N LYS A 55 -7.29 -8.80 -6.54
CA LYS A 55 -8.04 -8.38 -5.36
C LYS A 55 -8.49 -9.61 -4.56
N THR A 56 -7.82 -9.87 -3.44
CA THR A 56 -8.22 -10.88 -2.47
C THR A 56 -8.46 -10.26 -1.09
N PRO A 57 -9.13 -10.96 -0.17
CA PRO A 57 -9.29 -10.46 1.21
C PRO A 57 -7.98 -10.21 1.95
N ARG A 58 -6.87 -10.85 1.52
CA ARG A 58 -5.57 -10.78 2.21
C ARG A 58 -4.57 -9.84 1.55
N HIS A 59 -4.69 -9.64 0.24
CA HIS A 59 -3.80 -8.75 -0.49
C HIS A 59 -4.43 -8.26 -1.80
N HIS A 60 -4.01 -7.08 -2.24
CA HIS A 60 -4.30 -6.53 -3.56
C HIS A 60 -2.99 -6.29 -4.32
N MET A 61 -2.97 -6.55 -5.62
CA MET A 61 -1.81 -6.26 -6.46
C MET A 61 -2.14 -5.12 -7.43
N LEU A 62 -1.33 -4.07 -7.40
CA LEU A 62 -1.45 -2.89 -8.25
C LEU A 62 -0.34 -2.89 -9.29
N LYS A 63 -0.64 -2.39 -10.49
CA LYS A 63 0.35 -1.99 -11.48
C LYS A 63 0.21 -0.50 -11.75
N LEU A 64 1.29 0.23 -11.55
CA LEU A 64 1.39 1.65 -11.87
C LEU A 64 2.33 1.82 -13.05
N LYS A 65 1.91 2.57 -14.07
CA LYS A 65 2.86 3.17 -15.02
C LYS A 65 3.18 4.55 -14.51
N VAL A 66 4.45 4.86 -14.31
CA VAL A 66 4.88 6.12 -13.68
C VAL A 66 5.98 6.82 -14.46
N VAL A 67 6.11 8.12 -14.24
CA VAL A 67 7.32 8.88 -14.56
C VAL A 67 7.92 9.42 -13.26
N GLY A 68 9.21 9.17 -13.06
CA GLY A 68 9.96 9.72 -11.94
C GLY A 68 10.36 11.17 -12.19
N GLY A 69 10.59 11.91 -11.13
CA GLY A 69 11.10 13.27 -11.17
C GLY A 69 11.72 13.66 -9.84
N GLN A 70 12.35 14.82 -9.83
CA GLN A 70 13.02 15.34 -8.65
C GLN A 70 12.78 16.84 -8.50
N ARG A 71 12.75 17.30 -7.25
CA ARG A 71 12.61 18.73 -6.92
C ARG A 71 13.48 19.09 -5.73
N SER A 72 14.35 20.07 -5.89
CA SER A 72 15.10 20.62 -4.76
C SER A 72 14.17 21.32 -3.77
N TRP A 73 14.49 21.32 -2.48
CA TRP A 73 13.64 21.93 -1.44
C TRP A 73 13.25 23.39 -1.71
N ASN A 74 14.18 24.18 -2.25
CA ASN A 74 13.97 25.60 -2.53
C ASN A 74 13.40 25.86 -3.94
N SER A 75 13.07 24.81 -4.70
CA SER A 75 12.57 24.91 -6.07
C SER A 75 11.08 24.61 -6.15
N LYS A 76 10.38 25.35 -7.00
CA LYS A 76 9.01 25.03 -7.45
C LYS A 76 9.01 24.15 -8.72
N LYS A 77 10.15 24.03 -9.40
CA LYS A 77 10.28 23.29 -10.65
C LYS A 77 10.62 21.83 -10.37
N ILE A 78 9.82 20.93 -10.92
CA ILE A 78 10.09 19.49 -10.97
C ILE A 78 10.87 19.20 -12.26
N VAL A 79 12.00 18.51 -12.13
CA VAL A 79 12.73 17.93 -13.26
C VAL A 79 12.23 16.51 -13.44
N TRP A 80 11.56 16.23 -14.55
CA TRP A 80 11.01 14.90 -14.85
C TRP A 80 12.02 14.07 -15.63
N ASN A 81 12.03 12.76 -15.36
CA ASN A 81 12.75 11.79 -16.17
C ASN A 81 12.07 11.62 -17.54
N HIS A 82 12.83 11.11 -18.51
CA HIS A 82 12.36 10.94 -19.89
C HIS A 82 11.69 9.59 -20.14
N HIS A 83 11.81 8.65 -19.20
CA HIS A 83 11.33 7.28 -19.34
C HIS A 83 10.22 6.97 -18.33
N PHE A 84 9.29 6.15 -18.79
CA PHE A 84 8.26 5.57 -17.93
C PHE A 84 8.74 4.25 -17.35
N HIS A 85 8.31 3.97 -16.13
CA HIS A 85 8.57 2.72 -15.43
C HIS A 85 7.25 2.05 -15.06
N ASN A 86 7.25 0.71 -15.00
CA ASN A 86 6.17 -0.02 -14.36
C ASN A 86 6.60 -0.33 -12.93
N LEU A 87 5.74 0.01 -11.97
CA LEU A 87 5.84 -0.41 -10.59
C LEU A 87 4.73 -1.42 -10.31
N TYR A 88 5.06 -2.46 -9.56
CA TYR A 88 4.08 -3.40 -9.03
C TYR A 88 4.05 -3.24 -7.51
N ILE A 89 2.87 -3.05 -6.95
CA ILE A 89 2.69 -2.85 -5.51
C ILE A 89 1.78 -3.93 -4.98
N THR A 90 2.28 -4.74 -4.05
CA THR A 90 1.49 -5.75 -3.34
C THR A 90 1.06 -5.18 -2.00
N CYS A 91 -0.17 -4.70 -1.94
CA CYS A 91 -0.81 -4.27 -0.70
C CYS A 91 -1.11 -5.50 0.16
N SER A 92 -0.32 -5.72 1.21
CA SER A 92 -0.46 -6.84 2.16
C SER A 92 0.03 -6.39 3.53
N LEU A 93 -0.67 -6.76 4.59
CA LEU A 93 -0.19 -6.52 5.97
C LEU A 93 0.98 -7.41 6.35
N GLN A 94 1.17 -8.54 5.65
CA GLN A 94 2.21 -9.53 5.94
C GLN A 94 3.43 -9.39 5.03
N SER A 95 3.25 -8.95 3.78
CA SER A 95 4.34 -8.79 2.81
C SER A 95 4.13 -7.55 1.93
N PRO A 96 4.16 -6.34 2.52
CA PRO A 96 4.05 -5.08 1.78
C PRO A 96 5.23 -4.96 0.83
N THR A 97 4.96 -4.94 -0.47
CA THR A 97 6.04 -5.03 -1.47
C THR A 97 5.90 -3.95 -2.53
N VAL A 98 7.03 -3.38 -2.93
CA VAL A 98 7.17 -2.55 -4.13
C VAL A 98 8.19 -3.20 -5.04
N GLN A 99 7.83 -3.41 -6.31
CA GLN A 99 8.70 -3.99 -7.32
C GLN A 99 8.91 -3.01 -8.47
N THR A 100 10.18 -2.83 -8.85
CA THR A 100 10.63 -2.02 -10.00
C THR A 100 11.51 -2.87 -10.90
N GLY A 101 11.05 -3.18 -12.11
CA GLY A 101 11.74 -4.15 -12.96
C GLY A 101 11.82 -5.52 -12.28
N ASP A 102 13.02 -6.08 -12.17
CA ASP A 102 13.26 -7.37 -11.50
C ASP A 102 13.56 -7.23 -10.00
N GLN A 103 13.70 -6.01 -9.50
CA GLN A 103 13.97 -5.75 -8.09
C GLN A 103 12.66 -5.74 -7.30
N VAL A 104 12.58 -6.62 -6.30
CA VAL A 104 11.46 -6.73 -5.36
C VAL A 104 11.92 -6.26 -3.99
N THR A 105 11.26 -5.24 -3.45
CA THR A 105 11.54 -4.70 -2.12
C THR A 105 10.36 -4.99 -1.19
N VAL A 106 10.58 -5.81 -0.15
CA VAL A 106 9.64 -5.95 0.96
C VAL A 106 9.88 -4.79 1.94
N LEU A 107 8.83 -4.07 2.31
CA LEU A 107 8.92 -2.89 3.16
C LEU A 107 8.85 -3.30 4.65
N PRO A 108 9.84 -2.97 5.49
CA PRO A 108 9.83 -3.28 6.92
C PRO A 108 8.94 -2.30 7.70
N ILE A 109 7.63 -2.33 7.42
CA ILE A 109 6.64 -1.47 8.06
C ILE A 109 6.28 -2.07 9.42
N ASN A 110 6.71 -1.42 10.50
CA ASN A 110 6.36 -1.81 11.87
C ASN A 110 6.21 -0.60 12.79
N GLN A 111 5.65 -0.82 13.98
CA GLN A 111 5.29 0.24 14.93
C GLN A 111 6.47 0.77 15.77
N GLY A 112 7.57 0.02 15.85
CA GLY A 112 8.71 0.30 16.73
C GLY A 112 9.97 0.78 16.00
N MET A 113 10.01 0.77 14.67
CA MET A 113 11.17 1.25 13.91
C MET A 113 10.73 2.06 12.69
N ALA A 114 11.42 3.18 12.47
CA ALA A 114 11.26 3.98 11.27
C ALA A 114 11.75 3.21 10.03
N LEU A 115 11.16 3.51 8.87
CA LEU A 115 11.66 3.03 7.59
C LEU A 115 13.09 3.54 7.35
N PRO A 116 13.99 2.70 6.81
CA PRO A 116 15.28 3.15 6.31
C PRO A 116 15.13 4.27 5.29
N GLY A 117 16.03 5.23 5.32
CA GLY A 117 16.02 6.35 4.39
C GLY A 117 15.97 5.93 2.92
N VAL A 118 16.68 4.86 2.57
CA VAL A 118 16.71 4.29 1.21
C VAL A 118 15.35 3.74 0.75
N LEU A 119 14.47 3.36 1.68
CA LEU A 119 13.13 2.84 1.42
C LEU A 119 12.03 3.89 1.60
N TYR A 120 12.38 5.10 2.03
CA TYR A 120 11.39 6.09 2.47
C TYR A 120 10.46 6.54 1.31
N ALA A 121 11.00 6.68 0.09
CA ALA A 121 10.19 7.01 -1.08
C ALA A 121 9.22 5.87 -1.45
N GLU A 122 9.67 4.62 -1.40
CA GLU A 122 8.83 3.45 -1.67
C GLU A 122 7.75 3.28 -0.58
N GLY A 123 8.10 3.53 0.68
CA GLY A 123 7.15 3.50 1.79
C GLY A 123 6.05 4.54 1.70
N VAL A 124 6.38 5.80 1.34
CA VAL A 124 5.39 6.86 1.11
C VAL A 124 4.47 6.48 -0.05
N LEU A 125 5.03 6.03 -1.18
CA LEU A 125 4.24 5.60 -2.33
C LEU A 125 3.32 4.43 -1.97
N TYR A 126 3.83 3.45 -1.21
CA TYR A 126 3.05 2.31 -0.74
C TYR A 126 1.89 2.74 0.17
N ALA A 127 2.14 3.63 1.14
CA ALA A 127 1.13 4.15 2.05
C ALA A 127 -0.02 4.82 1.29
N GLN A 128 0.32 5.67 0.32
CA GLN A 128 -0.66 6.36 -0.53
C GLN A 128 -1.41 5.39 -1.44
N ALA A 129 -0.71 4.42 -2.04
CA ALA A 129 -1.29 3.46 -2.98
C ALA A 129 -2.19 2.41 -2.32
N CYS A 130 -1.85 1.98 -1.11
CA CYS A 130 -2.55 0.90 -0.44
C CYS A 130 -3.54 1.38 0.61
N HIS A 131 -3.38 2.59 1.16
CA HIS A 131 -4.16 3.07 2.30
C HIS A 131 -4.70 4.50 2.16
N ASN A 132 -4.45 5.15 1.01
CA ASN A 132 -4.75 6.58 0.81
C ASN A 132 -4.27 7.41 2.02
N PHE A 133 -3.03 7.14 2.44
CA PHE A 133 -2.50 7.61 3.71
C PHE A 133 -1.27 8.49 3.48
N ASP A 134 -1.33 9.70 4.03
CA ASP A 134 -0.23 10.65 4.09
C ASP A 134 0.27 10.72 5.54
N GLY A 135 1.32 9.96 5.83
CA GLY A 135 1.97 9.87 7.13
C GLY A 135 3.18 8.96 7.06
N ASP A 136 3.93 8.84 8.15
CA ASP A 136 5.11 7.98 8.18
C ASP A 136 4.74 6.49 8.32
N ALA A 137 5.73 5.61 8.12
CA ALA A 137 5.52 4.17 8.23
C ALA A 137 5.12 3.69 9.63
N THR A 138 5.54 4.40 10.67
CA THR A 138 5.20 4.06 12.05
C THR A 138 3.72 4.32 12.30
N ASP A 139 3.21 5.45 11.81
CA ASP A 139 1.80 5.82 11.91
C ASP A 139 0.92 4.91 11.03
N LEU A 140 1.40 4.59 9.82
CA LEU A 140 0.77 3.57 8.98
C LEU A 140 0.68 2.22 9.71
N ALA A 141 1.77 1.79 10.36
CA ALA A 141 1.83 0.53 11.08
C ALA A 141 0.87 0.49 12.28
N LYS A 142 0.80 1.58 13.05
CA LYS A 142 -0.13 1.71 14.18
C LYS A 142 -1.59 1.70 13.71
N LYS A 143 -1.89 2.43 12.63
CA LYS A 143 -3.27 2.59 12.14
C LYS A 143 -3.83 1.31 11.51
N TYR A 144 -3.01 0.59 10.75
CA TYR A 144 -3.46 -0.56 9.95
C TYR A 144 -2.94 -1.91 10.45
N GLY A 145 -2.17 -1.94 11.54
CA GLY A 145 -1.74 -3.17 12.20
C GLY A 145 -0.59 -3.91 11.52
N TYR A 146 0.35 -3.17 10.90
CA TYR A 146 1.55 -3.79 10.34
C TYR A 146 2.54 -4.20 11.44
N ASN A 147 3.22 -5.33 11.20
CA ASN A 147 4.32 -5.82 12.02
C ASN A 147 5.34 -6.58 11.15
N VAL A 148 5.89 -5.91 10.15
CA VAL A 148 6.86 -6.50 9.20
C VAL A 148 8.24 -5.95 9.51
N SER A 149 9.19 -6.84 9.78
CA SER A 149 10.53 -6.49 10.27
C SER A 149 11.65 -7.15 9.48
N GLU A 150 11.38 -7.67 8.29
CA GLU A 150 12.42 -8.33 7.48
C GLU A 150 13.38 -7.32 6.86
N TRP A 151 14.67 -7.62 7.00
CA TRP A 151 15.84 -6.90 6.52
C TRP A 151 16.71 -7.87 5.72
#